data_AF-A0A378QB40-F1
#
_entry.id   AF-A0A378QB40-F1
#
_cell.length_a   1.000
_cell.length_b   1.000
_cell.length_c   1.000
_cell.angle_alpha   90.00
_cell.angle_beta   90.00
_cell.angle_gamma   90.00
#
_symmetry.space_group_name_H-M   'P 1'
#
loop_
_entity.id
_entity.type
_entity.pdbx_description
1 polymer ?
#
loop_
_entity_poly.entity_id
_entity_poly.type
_entity_poly.pdbx_seq_one_letter_code
_entity_poly.pdbx_strand_id
1 'polypeptide(L)'
;MLKNYVINVATNTERQAHTQQEFGKKNIPFTFFKAVTPIDTDSVYQQLGLIADTSHCTAGEMACLLSHVSLWQRCLDENLDYIGIFEDDIILGESSQKLLTQIDWLKNHQMDFVKLEKTSRRAYLAKPSEFLYSNTHRVYELRSRHINAAGYILSKVGATQLLTFVRGLSQLEAIDILLFDVKKYPKNIITYQILPAIVIQAKKIATTANQALISSDLRKERGTEIKKEKTSL
;
A
#
# COMPACT_ATOMS: atom_id res chain seq x y z
N MET A 1 12.27 -13.51 -8.70
CA MET A 1 12.15 -12.07 -9.02
C MET A 1 10.91 -11.53 -8.31
N LEU A 2 10.88 -10.23 -8.00
CA LEU A 2 9.72 -9.60 -7.37
C LEU A 2 8.58 -9.43 -8.40
N LYS A 3 7.35 -9.81 -8.06
CA LYS A 3 6.17 -9.56 -8.90
C LYS A 3 5.46 -8.30 -8.42
N ASN A 4 5.54 -7.22 -9.20
CA ASN A 4 4.94 -5.94 -8.86
C ASN A 4 3.53 -5.83 -9.46
N TYR A 5 2.57 -5.40 -8.63
CA TYR A 5 1.22 -5.08 -9.03
C TYR A 5 0.90 -3.62 -8.75
N VAL A 6 0.25 -2.98 -9.71
CA VAL A 6 -0.27 -1.62 -9.56
C VAL A 6 -1.78 -1.66 -9.57
N ILE A 7 -2.40 -1.20 -8.49
CA ILE A 7 -3.85 -1.11 -8.33
C ILE A 7 -4.35 0.08 -9.14
N ASN A 8 -5.22 -0.17 -10.10
CA ASN A 8 -5.81 0.87 -10.95
C ASN A 8 -7.27 0.55 -11.24
N VAL A 9 -8.12 1.57 -11.20
CA VAL A 9 -9.49 1.48 -11.73
C VAL A 9 -9.38 1.48 -13.25
N ALA A 10 -9.83 0.41 -13.90
CA ALA A 10 -9.56 0.15 -15.33
C ALA A 10 -10.01 1.29 -16.29
N THR A 11 -11.00 2.08 -15.90
CA THR A 11 -11.49 3.24 -16.66
C THR A 11 -10.58 4.47 -16.55
N ASN A 12 -9.63 4.50 -15.60
CA ASN A 12 -8.70 5.59 -15.41
C ASN A 12 -7.44 5.41 -16.26
N THR A 13 -7.60 5.63 -17.57
CA THR A 13 -6.53 5.46 -18.57
C THR A 13 -5.39 6.46 -18.40
N GLU A 14 -5.66 7.65 -17.85
CA GLU A 14 -4.62 8.64 -17.56
C GLU A 14 -3.65 8.14 -16.48
N ARG A 15 -4.18 7.56 -15.39
CA ARG A 15 -3.33 6.94 -14.36
C ARG A 15 -2.61 5.68 -14.83
N GLN A 16 -3.20 4.94 -15.77
CA GLN A 16 -2.48 3.85 -16.44
C GLN A 16 -1.28 4.36 -17.23
N ALA A 17 -1.47 5.42 -18.03
CA ALA A 17 -0.38 6.02 -18.80
C ALA A 17 0.72 6.57 -17.90
N HIS A 18 0.35 7.26 -16.81
CA HIS A 18 1.29 7.73 -15.78
C HIS A 18 2.09 6.56 -15.18
N THR A 19 1.40 5.49 -14.75
CA THR A 19 2.05 4.30 -14.18
C THR A 19 3.00 3.64 -15.18
N GLN A 20 2.55 3.44 -16.42
CA GLN A 20 3.37 2.87 -17.50
C GLN A 20 4.63 3.69 -17.74
N GLN A 21 4.51 5.02 -17.72
CA GLN A 21 5.64 5.92 -17.84
C GLN A 21 6.60 5.78 -16.65
N GLU A 22 6.10 5.81 -15.41
CA GLU A 22 6.94 5.78 -14.20
C GLU A 22 7.71 4.46 -14.04
N PHE A 23 7.05 3.32 -14.25
CA PHE A 23 7.69 2.01 -14.21
C PHE A 23 8.56 1.78 -15.45
N GLY A 24 8.11 2.23 -16.63
CA GLY A 24 8.80 2.08 -17.91
C GLY A 24 10.13 2.85 -17.96
N LYS A 25 10.18 4.09 -17.43
CA LYS A 25 11.42 4.89 -17.28
C LYS A 25 12.56 4.14 -16.60
N LYS A 26 12.22 3.14 -15.78
CA LYS A 26 13.17 2.39 -14.93
C LYS A 26 13.26 0.92 -15.30
N ASN A 27 12.60 0.49 -16.38
CA ASN A 27 12.52 -0.91 -16.80
C ASN A 27 12.10 -1.85 -15.66
N ILE A 28 11.11 -1.44 -14.86
CA ILE A 28 10.58 -2.26 -13.76
C ILE A 28 9.36 -3.02 -14.27
N PRO A 29 9.40 -4.36 -14.35
CA PRO A 29 8.23 -5.14 -14.73
C PRO A 29 7.12 -4.99 -13.70
N PHE A 30 5.90 -4.81 -14.17
CA PHE A 30 4.70 -4.75 -13.34
C PHE A 30 3.48 -5.30 -14.09
N THR A 31 2.40 -5.53 -13.36
CA THR A 31 1.10 -5.92 -13.89
C THR A 31 0.03 -5.05 -13.27
N PHE A 32 -0.93 -4.56 -14.06
CA PHE A 32 -2.09 -3.90 -13.48
C PHE A 32 -2.98 -4.92 -12.76
N PHE A 33 -3.34 -4.59 -11.53
CA PHE A 33 -4.42 -5.23 -10.81
C PHE A 33 -5.66 -4.35 -10.97
N LYS A 34 -6.74 -4.92 -11.53
CA LYS A 34 -8.02 -4.23 -11.62
C LYS A 34 -8.51 -3.96 -10.20
N ALA A 35 -8.58 -2.69 -9.83
CA ALA A 35 -9.08 -2.28 -8.53
C ALA A 35 -10.52 -2.78 -8.33
N VAL A 36 -10.81 -3.20 -7.10
CA VAL A 36 -12.18 -3.37 -6.61
C VAL A 36 -12.84 -2.01 -6.66
N THR A 37 -14.07 -1.96 -7.16
CA THR A 37 -14.89 -0.74 -7.16
C THR A 37 -15.99 -0.84 -6.10
N PRO A 38 -16.64 0.27 -5.71
CA PRO A 38 -17.76 0.22 -4.76
C PRO A 38 -18.85 -0.80 -5.09
N ILE A 39 -19.06 -1.10 -6.37
CA ILE A 39 -20.06 -2.05 -6.86
C ILE A 39 -19.63 -3.50 -6.57
N ASP A 40 -18.32 -3.78 -6.57
CA ASP A 40 -17.77 -5.12 -6.39
C ASP A 40 -17.58 -5.49 -4.90
N THR A 41 -17.59 -4.48 -4.01
CA THR A 41 -17.22 -4.55 -2.60
C THR A 41 -17.82 -5.76 -1.87
N ASP A 42 -19.14 -5.94 -1.90
CA ASP A 42 -19.81 -7.01 -1.15
C ASP A 42 -19.33 -8.39 -1.59
N SER A 43 -19.21 -8.61 -2.90
CA SER A 43 -18.76 -9.90 -3.45
C SER A 43 -17.33 -10.23 -3.06
N VAL A 44 -16.43 -9.23 -3.15
CA VAL A 44 -15.01 -9.40 -2.83
C VAL A 44 -14.80 -9.57 -1.32
N TYR A 45 -15.54 -8.81 -0.51
CA TYR A 45 -15.53 -8.93 0.94
C TYR A 45 -15.86 -10.36 1.40
N GLN A 46 -16.92 -10.94 0.85
CA GLN A 46 -17.32 -12.32 1.15
C GLN A 46 -16.28 -13.33 0.64
N GLN A 47 -15.76 -13.15 -0.58
CA GLN A 47 -14.72 -14.02 -1.15
C GLN A 47 -13.45 -14.05 -0.29
N LEU A 48 -13.09 -12.92 0.32
CA LEU A 48 -11.92 -12.82 1.19
C LEU A 48 -12.14 -13.39 2.60
N GLY A 49 -13.38 -13.78 2.93
CA GLY A 49 -13.74 -14.36 4.23
C GLY A 49 -13.66 -13.35 5.37
N LEU A 50 -14.00 -12.08 5.09
CA LEU A 50 -14.05 -11.02 6.10
C LEU A 50 -15.42 -11.05 6.81
N ILE A 51 -15.43 -10.69 8.10
CA ILE A 51 -16.66 -10.64 8.93
C ILE A 51 -16.76 -9.38 9.81
N ALA A 52 -15.80 -8.46 9.65
CA ALA A 52 -15.69 -7.22 10.41
C ALA A 52 -16.74 -6.17 9.99
N ASP A 53 -17.16 -5.33 10.94
CA ASP A 53 -17.97 -4.14 10.68
C ASP A 53 -17.27 -3.19 9.68
N THR A 54 -18.03 -2.73 8.69
CA THR A 54 -17.55 -1.88 7.59
C THR A 54 -18.05 -0.44 7.68
N SER A 55 -18.87 -0.10 8.68
CA SER A 55 -19.56 1.19 8.79
C SER A 55 -18.65 2.43 8.90
N HIS A 56 -17.37 2.24 9.23
CA HIS A 56 -16.38 3.31 9.37
C HIS A 56 -15.56 3.60 8.10
N CYS A 57 -15.83 2.88 7.02
CA CYS A 57 -15.23 3.12 5.71
C CYS A 57 -16.25 3.75 4.77
N THR A 58 -15.84 4.77 4.02
CA THR A 58 -16.61 5.14 2.83
C THR A 58 -16.57 4.00 1.81
N ALA A 59 -17.51 3.99 0.86
CA ALA A 59 -17.56 2.97 -0.18
C ALA A 59 -16.25 2.90 -0.99
N GLY A 60 -15.64 4.06 -1.28
CA GLY A 60 -14.34 4.12 -1.92
C GLY A 60 -13.19 3.62 -1.04
N GLU A 61 -13.20 3.94 0.27
CA GLU A 61 -12.17 3.46 1.21
C GLU A 61 -12.21 1.94 1.37
N MET A 62 -13.42 1.37 1.40
CA MET A 62 -13.62 -0.07 1.43
C MET A 62 -13.12 -0.72 0.13
N ALA A 63 -13.49 -0.18 -1.03
CA ALA A 63 -13.02 -0.67 -2.33
C ALA A 63 -11.48 -0.63 -2.43
N CYS A 64 -10.86 0.43 -1.94
CA CYS A 64 -9.40 0.55 -1.86
C CYS A 64 -8.81 -0.53 -0.93
N LEU A 65 -9.33 -0.67 0.29
CA LEU A 65 -8.88 -1.71 1.23
C LEU A 65 -8.98 -3.11 0.63
N LEU A 66 -10.12 -3.45 0.04
CA LEU A 66 -10.35 -4.77 -0.56
C LEU A 66 -9.43 -5.03 -1.76
N SER A 67 -9.05 -4.00 -2.51
CA SER A 67 -8.04 -4.13 -3.58
C SER A 67 -6.68 -4.57 -3.04
N HIS A 68 -6.25 -4.01 -1.90
CA HIS A 68 -5.01 -4.43 -1.24
C HIS A 68 -5.13 -5.84 -0.64
N VAL A 69 -6.19 -6.14 0.09
CA VAL A 69 -6.40 -7.46 0.71
C VAL A 69 -6.50 -8.55 -0.35
N SER A 70 -7.10 -8.26 -1.52
CA SER A 70 -7.13 -9.17 -2.67
C SER A 70 -5.74 -9.51 -3.18
N LEU A 71 -4.81 -8.56 -3.21
CA LEU A 71 -3.42 -8.82 -3.60
C LEU A 71 -2.66 -9.62 -2.53
N TRP A 72 -3.00 -9.48 -1.24
CA TRP A 72 -2.46 -10.34 -0.19
C TRP A 72 -2.91 -11.79 -0.39
N GLN A 73 -4.20 -12.00 -0.67
CA GLN A 73 -4.74 -13.34 -0.97
C GLN A 73 -4.10 -13.91 -2.24
N ARG A 74 -3.96 -13.10 -3.29
CA ARG A 74 -3.29 -13.48 -4.54
C ARG A 74 -1.84 -13.92 -4.34
N CYS A 75 -1.12 -13.31 -3.40
CA CYS A 75 0.24 -13.74 -3.04
C CYS A 75 0.27 -15.21 -2.60
N LEU A 76 -0.75 -15.64 -1.84
CA LEU A 76 -0.89 -17.02 -1.41
C LEU A 76 -1.35 -17.93 -2.54
N ASP A 77 -2.38 -17.51 -3.29
CA ASP A 77 -3.00 -18.30 -4.35
C ASP A 77 -2.02 -18.60 -5.49
N GLU A 78 -1.19 -17.63 -5.86
CA GLU A 78 -0.15 -17.77 -6.89
C GLU A 78 1.18 -18.31 -6.33
N ASN A 79 1.25 -18.63 -5.03
CA ASN A 79 2.45 -19.10 -4.35
C ASN A 79 3.69 -18.21 -4.61
N LEU A 80 3.50 -16.89 -4.50
CA LEU A 80 4.59 -15.93 -4.71
C LEU A 80 5.47 -15.86 -3.46
N ASP A 81 6.79 -15.88 -3.64
CA ASP A 81 7.72 -15.61 -2.53
C ASP A 81 7.51 -14.20 -1.96
N TYR A 82 7.37 -13.23 -2.87
CA TYR A 82 7.20 -11.82 -2.59
C TYR A 82 6.28 -11.14 -3.62
N ILE A 83 5.50 -10.18 -3.14
CA ILE A 83 4.63 -9.32 -3.94
C ILE A 83 4.92 -7.85 -3.65
N GLY A 84 5.12 -7.06 -4.70
CA GLY A 84 5.14 -5.60 -4.62
C GLY A 84 3.76 -5.04 -4.92
N ILE A 85 3.24 -4.15 -4.08
CA ILE A 85 1.88 -3.60 -4.18
C ILE A 85 1.98 -2.07 -4.21
N PHE A 86 1.39 -1.46 -5.24
CA PHE A 86 1.48 -0.03 -5.50
C PHE A 86 0.13 0.56 -5.91
N GLU A 87 -0.10 1.83 -5.56
CA GLU A 87 -1.19 2.66 -6.12
C GLU A 87 -0.77 3.26 -7.48
N ASP A 88 -1.74 3.69 -8.28
CA ASP A 88 -1.54 4.24 -9.63
C ASP A 88 -1.18 5.73 -9.68
N ASP A 89 -1.07 6.41 -8.53
CA ASP A 89 -0.62 7.81 -8.43
C ASP A 89 0.74 7.97 -7.77
N ILE A 90 1.64 7.01 -7.95
CA ILE A 90 2.98 7.09 -7.40
C ILE A 90 4.02 7.64 -8.37
N ILE A 91 5.07 8.22 -7.82
CA ILE A 91 6.34 8.52 -8.50
C ILE A 91 7.42 7.65 -7.87
N LEU A 92 8.28 7.09 -8.71
CA LEU A 92 9.35 6.18 -8.29
C LEU A 92 10.69 6.91 -8.19
N GLY A 93 11.40 6.70 -7.07
CA GLY A 93 12.76 7.22 -6.87
C GLY A 93 13.78 6.62 -7.84
N GLU A 94 14.90 7.30 -8.05
CA GLU A 94 15.94 6.89 -9.01
C GLU A 94 16.46 5.47 -8.77
N SER A 95 16.67 5.08 -7.51
CA SER A 95 17.20 3.76 -7.14
C SER A 95 16.15 2.63 -7.08
N SER A 96 14.90 2.88 -7.50
CA SER A 96 13.81 1.90 -7.37
C SER A 96 14.00 0.65 -8.24
N GLN A 97 14.66 0.74 -9.41
CA GLN A 97 14.82 -0.41 -10.31
C GLN A 97 15.41 -1.63 -9.60
N LYS A 98 16.55 -1.44 -8.93
CA LYS A 98 17.26 -2.53 -8.26
C LYS A 98 16.41 -3.13 -7.13
N LEU A 99 15.81 -2.28 -6.32
CA LEU A 99 15.00 -2.66 -5.16
C LEU A 99 13.69 -3.36 -5.55
N LEU A 100 13.12 -3.03 -6.72
CA LEU A 100 11.83 -3.55 -7.19
C LEU A 100 11.95 -4.69 -8.22
N THR A 101 13.16 -5.11 -8.59
CA THR A 101 13.40 -6.25 -9.48
C THR A 101 14.02 -7.44 -8.74
N GLN A 102 14.72 -7.19 -7.63
CA GLN A 102 15.44 -8.19 -6.86
C GLN A 102 14.77 -8.48 -5.51
N ILE A 103 14.89 -9.73 -5.07
CA ILE A 103 14.33 -10.21 -3.79
C ILE A 103 15.38 -10.62 -2.77
N ASP A 104 16.65 -10.73 -3.16
CA ASP A 104 17.71 -11.26 -2.28
C ASP A 104 17.89 -10.40 -1.03
N TRP A 105 17.79 -9.08 -1.17
CA TRP A 105 17.87 -8.16 -0.03
C TRP A 105 16.70 -8.32 0.95
N LEU A 106 15.56 -8.85 0.51
CA LEU A 106 14.43 -9.18 1.38
C LEU A 106 14.65 -10.55 2.03
N LYS A 107 15.01 -11.56 1.22
CA LYS A 107 15.19 -12.96 1.64
C LYS A 107 16.32 -13.12 2.65
N ASN A 108 17.48 -12.52 2.38
CA ASN A 108 18.67 -12.66 3.22
C ASN A 108 18.45 -12.14 4.64
N HIS A 109 17.49 -11.22 4.82
CA HIS A 109 17.13 -10.64 6.11
C HIS A 109 15.73 -11.06 6.59
N GLN A 110 15.07 -12.00 5.90
CA GLN A 110 13.73 -12.49 6.24
C GLN A 110 12.72 -11.34 6.45
N MET A 111 12.78 -10.31 5.60
CA MET A 111 11.90 -9.16 5.71
C MET A 111 10.53 -9.50 5.12
N ASP A 112 9.51 -9.58 5.97
CA ASP A 112 8.17 -10.00 5.56
C ASP A 112 7.27 -8.86 5.11
N PHE A 113 7.51 -7.65 5.63
CA PHE A 113 6.65 -6.50 5.36
C PHE A 113 7.46 -5.20 5.32
N VAL A 114 7.61 -4.62 4.13
CA VAL A 114 8.45 -3.43 3.91
C VAL A 114 7.66 -2.29 3.27
N LYS A 115 7.56 -1.17 3.97
CA LYS A 115 7.05 0.09 3.45
C LYS A 115 8.06 0.76 2.52
N LEU A 116 7.59 1.20 1.36
CA LEU A 116 8.38 1.92 0.37
C LEU A 116 8.02 3.42 0.28
N GLU A 117 6.79 3.77 0.69
CA GLU A 117 6.28 5.14 0.61
C GLU A 117 6.91 6.08 1.64
N LYS A 118 7.22 7.30 1.19
CA LYS A 118 7.63 8.42 2.06
C LYS A 118 6.53 8.81 3.05
N THR A 119 6.86 8.70 4.34
CA THR A 119 6.07 9.28 5.43
C THR A 119 6.47 10.74 5.69
N SER A 120 5.52 11.57 6.17
CA SER A 120 5.74 13.00 6.45
C SER A 120 6.05 13.32 7.92
N ARG A 121 5.97 12.34 8.83
CA ARG A 121 6.20 12.55 10.27
C ARG A 121 7.58 12.05 10.70
N ARG A 122 8.11 12.62 11.80
CA ARG A 122 9.27 12.10 12.53
C ARG A 122 8.97 10.64 12.92
N ALA A 123 9.45 9.71 12.13
CA ALA A 123 9.35 8.29 12.41
C ALA A 123 10.24 7.98 13.62
N TYR A 124 9.69 7.36 14.66
CA TYR A 124 10.53 6.73 15.66
C TYR A 124 10.96 5.39 15.08
N LEU A 125 12.18 5.38 14.55
CA LEU A 125 12.80 4.19 13.98
C LEU A 125 13.67 3.52 15.05
N ALA A 126 13.65 2.19 15.09
CA ALA A 126 14.60 1.45 15.91
C ALA A 126 16.05 1.69 15.43
N LYS A 127 17.04 1.22 16.19
CA LYS A 127 18.42 1.09 15.68
C LYS A 127 18.39 0.32 14.34
N PRO A 128 19.18 0.72 13.33
CA PRO A 128 19.13 0.11 12.01
C PRO A 128 19.37 -1.40 12.12
N SER A 129 18.47 -2.19 11.53
CA SER A 129 18.69 -3.62 11.30
C SER A 129 19.62 -3.74 10.10
N GLU A 130 20.92 -3.60 10.35
CA GLU A 130 21.99 -3.79 9.37
C GLU A 130 21.87 -2.93 8.09
N PHE A 131 22.96 -2.90 7.31
CA PHE A 131 22.98 -2.18 6.04
C PHE A 131 22.24 -3.00 5.00
N LEU A 132 21.28 -2.38 4.30
CA LEU A 132 20.80 -2.97 3.07
C LEU A 132 21.79 -2.76 1.93
N TYR A 133 21.74 -3.74 1.04
CA TYR A 133 22.28 -3.95 -0.30
C TYR A 133 22.62 -2.75 -1.24
N SER A 134 22.37 -1.48 -0.86
CA SER A 134 22.91 -0.31 -1.56
C SER A 134 23.53 0.67 -0.57
N ASN A 135 24.65 1.29 -0.94
CA ASN A 135 25.30 2.32 -0.12
C ASN A 135 24.41 3.55 0.19
N THR A 136 23.22 3.62 -0.43
CA THR A 136 22.30 4.75 -0.36
C THR A 136 21.01 4.47 0.41
N HIS A 137 20.59 3.21 0.57
CA HIS A 137 19.32 2.85 1.21
C HIS A 137 19.55 1.92 2.40
N ARG A 138 18.79 2.15 3.46
CA ARG A 138 18.79 1.35 4.69
C ARG A 138 17.36 0.99 5.04
N VAL A 139 17.17 -0.15 5.69
CA VAL A 139 15.89 -0.52 6.27
C VAL A 139 15.94 -0.40 7.79
N TYR A 140 14.83 0.07 8.33
CA TYR A 140 14.62 0.25 9.75
C TYR A 140 13.34 -0.45 10.16
N GLU A 141 13.35 -1.13 11.30
CA GLU A 141 12.13 -1.57 11.95
C GLU A 141 11.27 -0.35 12.31
N LEU A 142 10.02 -0.39 11.86
CA LEU A 142 9.04 0.66 12.11
C LEU A 142 8.41 0.46 13.48
N ARG A 143 8.63 1.39 14.41
CA ARG A 143 8.08 1.33 15.78
C ARG A 143 7.02 2.39 16.07
N SER A 144 6.71 3.23 15.10
CA SER A 144 5.68 4.26 15.20
C SER A 144 4.67 4.14 14.07
N ARG A 145 3.45 4.59 14.34
CA ARG A 145 2.41 4.70 13.32
C ARG A 145 2.86 5.57 12.14
N HIS A 146 2.82 5.01 10.94
CA HIS A 146 2.78 5.75 9.68
C HIS A 146 1.37 5.69 9.08
N ILE A 147 1.12 6.57 8.12
CA ILE A 147 -0.11 6.57 7.31
C ILE A 147 0.24 6.31 5.85
N ASN A 148 -0.80 6.07 5.05
CA ASN A 148 -0.80 5.78 3.62
C ASN A 148 -0.26 4.39 3.24
N ALA A 149 -0.77 3.86 2.12
CA ALA A 149 -0.44 2.53 1.60
C ALA A 149 0.08 2.53 0.14
N ALA A 150 0.62 3.64 -0.35
CA ALA A 150 0.84 3.84 -1.78
C ALA A 150 1.89 2.91 -2.41
N GLY A 151 2.79 2.33 -1.60
CA GLY A 151 3.77 1.36 -2.08
C GLY A 151 4.41 0.57 -0.95
N TYR A 152 4.38 -0.75 -1.07
CA TYR A 152 4.97 -1.68 -0.11
C TYR A 152 5.23 -3.07 -0.71
N ILE A 153 6.01 -3.88 -0.01
CA ILE A 153 6.33 -5.26 -0.37
C ILE A 153 5.91 -6.18 0.77
N LEU A 154 5.34 -7.34 0.42
CA LEU A 154 5.07 -8.44 1.33
C LEU A 154 5.79 -9.70 0.88
N SER A 155 6.32 -10.47 1.82
CA SER A 155 6.58 -11.89 1.60
C SER A 155 5.27 -12.68 1.64
N LYS A 156 5.30 -13.96 1.24
CA LYS A 156 4.20 -14.89 1.48
C LYS A 156 3.80 -14.97 2.96
N VAL A 157 4.78 -14.95 3.85
CA VAL A 157 4.57 -14.99 5.31
C VAL A 157 3.88 -13.72 5.77
N GLY A 158 4.37 -12.54 5.35
CA GLY A 158 3.76 -11.25 5.66
C GLY A 158 2.32 -11.15 5.16
N ALA A 159 2.05 -11.61 3.93
CA ALA A 159 0.69 -11.66 3.39
C ALA A 159 -0.23 -12.58 4.20
N THR A 160 0.25 -13.76 4.60
CA THR A 160 -0.50 -14.69 5.47
C THR A 160 -0.83 -14.06 6.82
N GLN A 161 0.14 -13.39 7.44
CA GLN A 161 -0.03 -12.72 8.72
C GLN A 161 -1.03 -11.56 8.63
N LEU A 162 -0.94 -10.72 7.60
CA LEU A 162 -1.87 -9.60 7.38
C LEU A 162 -3.29 -10.07 7.07
N LEU A 163 -3.45 -11.15 6.29
CA LEU A 163 -4.76 -11.77 6.05
C LEU A 163 -5.39 -12.31 7.34
N THR A 164 -4.59 -13.00 8.16
CA THR A 164 -5.04 -13.51 9.46
C THR A 164 -5.45 -12.36 10.37
N PHE A 165 -4.64 -11.30 10.42
CA PHE A 165 -4.91 -10.10 11.20
C PHE A 165 -6.22 -9.43 10.76
N VAL A 166 -6.40 -9.13 9.47
CA VAL A 166 -7.59 -8.41 8.98
C VAL A 166 -8.87 -9.23 9.12
N ARG A 167 -8.81 -10.56 8.97
CA ARG A 167 -9.93 -11.47 9.20
C ARG A 167 -10.36 -11.53 10.67
N GLY A 168 -9.44 -11.27 11.60
CA GLY A 168 -9.69 -11.26 13.04
C GLY A 168 -10.15 -9.91 13.59
N LEU A 169 -10.22 -8.86 12.78
CA LEU A 169 -10.71 -7.55 13.22
C LEU A 169 -12.22 -7.58 13.43
N SER A 170 -12.69 -6.88 14.47
CA SER A 170 -14.13 -6.63 14.66
C SER A 170 -14.65 -5.51 13.77
N GLN A 171 -13.76 -4.63 13.30
CA GLN A 171 -14.09 -3.44 12.51
C GLN A 171 -12.95 -3.11 11.54
N LEU A 172 -13.31 -2.74 10.31
CA LEU A 172 -12.39 -2.25 9.28
C LEU A 172 -12.35 -0.74 9.23
N GLU A 173 -11.23 -0.22 8.75
CA GLU A 173 -11.00 1.20 8.50
C GLU A 173 -10.20 1.35 7.20
N ALA A 174 -10.05 2.57 6.70
CA ALA A 174 -9.27 2.83 5.48
C ALA A 174 -7.85 2.24 5.56
N ILE A 175 -7.40 1.62 4.46
CA ILE A 175 -6.08 0.98 4.38
C ILE A 175 -4.92 1.94 4.69
N ASP A 176 -5.08 3.21 4.31
CA ASP A 176 -4.15 4.31 4.61
C ASP A 176 -3.92 4.53 6.11
N ILE A 177 -4.86 4.09 6.94
CA ILE A 177 -4.79 4.21 8.39
C ILE A 177 -4.36 2.88 9.02
N LEU A 178 -4.93 1.77 8.55
CA LEU A 178 -4.72 0.44 9.10
C LEU A 178 -3.28 -0.06 8.91
N LEU A 179 -2.77 0.03 7.69
CA LEU A 179 -1.66 -0.82 7.22
C LEU A 179 -0.29 -0.50 7.84
N PHE A 180 -0.10 0.70 8.39
CA PHE A 180 1.19 1.06 8.99
C PHE A 180 1.05 1.63 10.39
N ASP A 181 -0.07 1.34 11.06
CA ASP A 181 -0.20 1.53 12.49
C ASP A 181 0.31 0.29 13.24
N VAL A 182 1.63 0.17 13.33
CA VAL A 182 2.32 -1.01 13.90
C VAL A 182 1.89 -1.37 15.33
N LYS A 183 1.25 -0.43 16.05
CA LYS A 183 0.68 -0.68 17.37
C LYS A 183 -0.58 -1.55 17.36
N LYS A 184 -1.25 -1.65 16.21
CA LYS A 184 -2.44 -2.49 16.01
C LYS A 184 -2.09 -3.95 15.75
N TYR A 185 -0.85 -4.23 15.33
CA TYR A 185 -0.46 -5.57 14.95
C TYR A 185 -0.10 -6.49 16.12
N PRO A 186 -0.35 -7.79 15.97
CA PRO A 186 0.36 -8.82 16.73
C PRO A 186 1.88 -8.61 16.66
N LYS A 187 2.60 -8.91 17.76
CA LYS A 187 4.04 -8.66 17.88
C LYS A 187 4.90 -9.40 16.85
N ASN A 188 4.37 -10.45 16.22
CA ASN A 188 5.05 -11.23 15.20
C ASN A 188 4.98 -10.60 13.78
N ILE A 189 4.18 -9.54 13.58
CA ILE A 189 4.15 -8.80 12.31
C ILE A 189 5.16 -7.66 12.40
N ILE A 190 6.40 -7.94 12.00
CA ILE A 190 7.46 -6.93 12.01
C ILE A 190 7.38 -6.14 10.71
N THR A 191 7.19 -4.83 10.84
CA THR A 191 7.10 -3.91 9.71
C THR A 191 8.40 -3.12 9.57
N TYR A 192 8.86 -2.97 8.34
CA TYR A 192 10.10 -2.29 8.00
C TYR A 192 9.82 -1.04 7.15
N GLN A 193 10.70 -0.05 7.23
CA GLN A 193 10.69 1.15 6.40
C GLN A 193 12.04 1.29 5.70
N ILE A 194 12.02 1.42 4.37
CA ILE A 194 13.21 1.80 3.62
C ILE A 194 13.44 3.32 3.68
N LEU A 195 14.69 3.74 3.88
CA LEU A 195 15.12 5.13 3.84
C LEU A 195 16.43 5.30 3.05
N PRO A 196 16.53 6.29 2.14
CA PRO A 196 15.44 7.13 1.64
C PRO A 196 14.28 6.31 1.05
N ALA A 197 13.06 6.85 1.15
CA ALA A 197 11.88 6.21 0.57
C ALA A 197 11.95 6.25 -0.96
N ILE A 198 11.49 5.19 -1.63
CA ILE A 198 11.54 5.07 -3.10
C ILE A 198 10.18 5.26 -3.78
N VAL A 199 9.12 5.45 -2.99
CA VAL A 199 7.77 5.74 -3.47
C VAL A 199 7.27 7.03 -2.84
N ILE A 200 6.61 7.87 -3.64
CA ILE A 200 5.88 9.04 -3.16
C ILE A 200 4.63 9.24 -4.00
N GLN A 201 3.51 9.58 -3.38
CA GLN A 201 2.30 9.95 -4.12
C GLN A 201 2.54 11.25 -4.91
N ALA A 202 2.18 11.28 -6.19
CA ALA A 202 2.38 12.40 -7.12
C ALA A 202 1.82 13.72 -6.57
N LYS A 203 0.66 13.67 -5.91
CA LYS A 203 0.04 14.82 -5.23
C LYS A 203 0.91 15.48 -4.15
N LYS A 204 1.89 14.77 -3.58
CA LYS A 204 2.83 15.32 -2.57
C LYS A 204 3.99 16.10 -3.19
N ILE A 205 4.24 15.95 -4.49
CA ILE A 205 5.29 16.68 -5.22
C ILE A 205 4.70 17.91 -5.94
N ALA A 206 3.40 17.91 -6.22
CA ALA A 206 2.77 18.93 -7.06
C ALA A 206 2.79 20.34 -6.45
N THR A 207 3.77 21.15 -6.88
CA THR A 207 3.63 22.59 -7.07
C THR A 207 2.87 22.80 -8.39
N THR A 208 1.57 23.08 -8.29
CA THR A 208 0.70 23.75 -9.30
C THR A 208 0.58 23.17 -10.73
N ALA A 209 1.25 22.08 -11.12
CA ALA A 209 1.31 21.67 -12.54
C ALA A 209 0.38 20.53 -12.99
N ASN A 210 -0.34 19.80 -12.13
CA ASN A 210 -1.11 18.61 -12.57
C ASN A 210 -2.46 18.43 -11.84
N GLN A 211 -3.49 19.19 -12.22
CA GLN A 211 -4.81 19.14 -11.56
C GLN A 211 -5.51 17.77 -11.64
N ALA A 212 -5.26 16.95 -12.67
CA ALA A 212 -5.88 15.62 -12.83
C ALA A 212 -5.26 14.53 -11.93
N LEU A 213 -3.95 14.59 -11.65
CA LEU A 213 -3.26 13.70 -10.69
C LEU A 213 -3.57 14.04 -9.22
N ILE A 214 -4.15 15.22 -8.96
CA ILE A 214 -4.34 15.78 -7.61
C ILE A 214 -5.65 15.32 -6.96
N SER A 215 -6.68 14.91 -7.71
CA SER A 215 -7.93 14.44 -7.11
C SER A 215 -7.79 13.01 -6.59
N SER A 216 -7.53 12.86 -5.28
CA SER A 216 -7.91 11.65 -4.57
C SER A 216 -9.38 11.75 -4.20
N ASP A 217 -10.26 11.09 -4.98
CA ASP A 217 -11.71 11.16 -4.79
C ASP A 217 -12.14 10.71 -3.39
N LEU A 218 -11.39 9.76 -2.81
CA LEU A 218 -11.60 9.19 -1.47
C LEU A 218 -11.65 10.22 -0.32
N ARG A 219 -10.89 11.32 -0.40
CA ARG A 219 -10.87 12.33 0.70
C ARG A 219 -12.03 13.31 0.62
N LYS A 220 -12.62 13.53 -0.55
CA LYS A 220 -13.77 14.44 -0.72
C LYS A 220 -15.01 13.85 -0.03
N GLU A 221 -15.19 12.53 -0.10
CA GLU A 221 -16.33 11.81 0.49
C GLU A 221 -16.44 12.01 2.01
N ARG A 222 -15.34 11.82 2.75
CA ARG A 222 -15.31 12.09 4.21
C ARG A 222 -15.66 13.53 4.57
N GLY A 223 -15.21 14.51 3.77
CA GLY A 223 -15.52 15.92 4.00
C GLY A 223 -17.00 16.26 3.80
N THR A 224 -17.69 15.54 2.92
CA THR A 224 -19.13 15.70 2.66
C THR A 224 -20.01 14.97 3.68
N GLU A 225 -19.61 13.78 4.15
CA GLU A 225 -20.36 13.01 5.16
C GLU A 225 -20.30 13.67 6.54
N ILE A 226 -19.12 14.14 6.97
CA ILE A 226 -18.97 14.90 8.23
C ILE A 226 -19.80 16.20 8.21
N LYS A 227 -19.97 16.83 7.04
CA LYS A 227 -20.85 18.00 6.90
C LYS A 227 -22.34 17.63 7.02
N LYS A 228 -22.77 16.48 6.49
CA LYS A 228 -24.18 16.03 6.62
C LYS A 228 -24.54 15.70 8.08
N GLU A 229 -23.63 15.06 8.83
CA GLU A 229 -23.86 14.78 10.26
C GLU A 229 -23.93 16.05 11.13
N LYS A 230 -23.22 17.13 10.75
CA LYS A 230 -23.30 18.42 11.48
C LYS A 230 -24.51 19.27 11.15
N THR A 231 -25.35 18.87 10.18
CA THR A 231 -26.53 19.65 9.78
C THR A 231 -27.85 18.97 10.18
N SER A 232 -27.80 17.92 11.00
CA SER A 232 -28.96 17.15 11.47
C SER A 232 -29.09 17.10 13.00
N LEU A 233 -28.61 18.14 13.69
CA LEU A 233 -28.91 18.44 15.09
C LEU A 233 -29.37 19.90 15.21
#